data_AF-A0A3B8SNK7-F1
#
_entry.id   AF-A0A3B8SNK7-F1
#
_cell.length_a   1.000
_cell.length_b   1.000
_cell.length_c   1.000
_cell.angle_alpha   90.00
_cell.angle_beta   90.00
_cell.angle_gamma   90.00
#
_symmetry.space_group_name_H-M   'P 1'
#
loop_
_entity.id
_entity.type
_entity.pdbx_description
1 polymer ?
#
loop_
_entity_poly.entity_id
_entity_poly.type
_entity_poly.pdbx_seq_one_letter_code
_entity_poly.pdbx_strand_id
1 'polypeptide(L)'
;MYIDLARVDEKGIVIDDVVSFGEEYIKNTPIERLDNVHVKGRAYYSITNEIVFDCQVSGSFVLLDSIDLEPVDYPFSIEISEVLSENAQEITKNAVKTLDIMDILWQNIVLEVPIAFHKESNTNISMSGEGWELVDEERKKLDPRLAPLIELLEKEGKE
;
A
#
# COMPACT_ATOMS: atom_id res chain seq x y z
N MET A 1 16.97 -3.80 -6.71
CA MET A 1 17.65 -5.03 -6.21
C MET A 1 17.90 -5.91 -7.41
N TYR A 2 19.11 -6.46 -7.57
CA TYR A 2 19.49 -7.16 -8.79
C TYR A 2 19.62 -8.66 -8.59
N ILE A 3 18.94 -9.44 -9.44
CA ILE A 3 19.08 -10.90 -9.48
C ILE A 3 19.89 -11.27 -10.73
N ASP A 4 20.94 -12.07 -10.54
CA ASP A 4 21.70 -12.66 -11.64
C ASP A 4 21.06 -13.99 -12.07
N LEU A 5 20.38 -13.97 -13.21
CA LEU A 5 19.65 -15.12 -13.75
C LEU A 5 20.60 -16.19 -14.29
N ALA A 6 21.83 -15.83 -14.64
CA ALA A 6 22.82 -16.80 -15.13
C ALA A 6 23.40 -17.68 -14.02
N ARG A 7 23.18 -17.32 -12.75
CA ARG A 7 23.62 -18.07 -11.56
C ARG A 7 22.53 -18.96 -10.98
N VAL A 8 21.33 -18.94 -11.57
CA VAL A 8 20.25 -19.85 -11.19
C VAL A 8 20.59 -21.22 -11.76
N ASP A 9 20.97 -22.15 -10.89
CA ASP A 9 21.19 -23.56 -11.25
C ASP A 9 19.87 -24.36 -11.13
N GLU A 10 19.86 -25.65 -11.52
CA GLU A 10 18.69 -26.55 -11.37
C GLU A 10 18.15 -26.64 -9.93
N LYS A 11 18.96 -26.31 -8.92
CA LYS A 11 18.57 -26.29 -7.51
C LYS A 11 17.91 -24.97 -7.06
N GLY A 12 17.95 -23.95 -7.91
CA GLY A 12 17.53 -22.59 -7.60
C GLY A 12 18.53 -21.82 -6.75
N ILE A 13 18.35 -20.50 -6.71
CA ILE A 13 19.12 -19.57 -5.88
C ILE A 13 18.22 -19.09 -4.74
N VAL A 14 18.75 -19.07 -3.52
CA VAL A 14 18.06 -18.49 -2.36
C VAL A 14 18.53 -17.05 -2.20
N ILE A 15 17.58 -16.18 -1.93
CA ILE A 15 17.77 -14.75 -1.82
C ILE A 15 17.26 -14.34 -0.44
N ASP A 16 18.11 -13.67 0.32
CA ASP A 16 17.81 -13.10 1.63
C ASP A 16 18.50 -11.74 1.66
N ASP A 17 17.72 -10.68 1.49
CA ASP A 17 18.24 -9.32 1.37
C ASP A 17 17.30 -8.31 2.03
N VAL A 18 17.87 -7.18 2.45
CA VAL A 18 17.14 -6.06 3.03
C VAL A 18 17.18 -4.91 2.05
N VAL A 19 16.01 -4.47 1.60
CA VAL A 19 15.85 -3.43 0.58
C VAL A 19 15.32 -2.14 1.20
N SER A 20 15.77 -1.02 0.67
CA SER A 20 15.28 0.30 1.02
C SER A 20 14.78 1.00 -0.23
N PHE A 21 13.61 1.66 -0.13
CA PHE A 21 13.04 2.44 -1.22
C PHE A 21 13.29 3.92 -0.98
N GLY A 22 13.73 4.62 -2.02
CA GLY A 22 13.97 6.06 -1.96
C GLY A 22 12.68 6.88 -2.02
N GLU A 23 12.82 8.20 -1.87
CA GLU A 23 11.71 9.16 -1.94
C GLU A 23 10.95 9.10 -3.28
N GLU A 24 11.61 8.70 -4.36
CA GLU A 24 11.03 8.59 -5.69
C GLU A 24 9.87 7.59 -5.76
N TYR A 25 9.93 6.53 -4.97
CA TYR A 25 8.89 5.52 -4.87
C TYR A 25 7.73 6.04 -4.00
N ILE A 26 8.06 6.66 -2.87
CA ILE A 26 7.12 7.01 -1.80
C ILE A 26 6.26 8.24 -2.16
N LYS A 27 6.80 9.21 -2.89
CA LYS A 27 6.19 10.54 -3.13
C LYS A 27 4.75 10.55 -3.64
N ASN A 28 4.33 9.51 -4.38
CA ASN A 28 2.99 9.43 -4.96
C ASN A 28 2.09 8.42 -4.24
N THR A 29 2.44 8.03 -3.02
CA THR A 29 1.71 7.03 -2.23
C THR A 29 1.30 7.62 -0.87
N PRO A 30 0.28 7.04 -0.21
CA PRO A 30 -0.10 7.43 1.15
C PRO A 30 0.89 6.93 2.22
N ILE A 31 2.01 6.33 1.82
CA ILE A 31 3.06 5.86 2.71
C ILE A 31 3.94 7.06 3.08
N GLU A 32 4.15 7.30 4.38
CA GLU A 32 5.11 8.30 4.85
C GLU A 32 6.53 7.74 4.80
N ARG A 33 6.71 6.54 5.33
CA ARG A 33 7.99 5.81 5.34
C ARG A 33 7.77 4.31 5.28
N LEU A 34 8.81 3.60 4.84
CA LEU A 34 8.83 2.16 4.75
C LEU A 34 10.06 1.64 5.50
N ASP A 35 9.83 0.91 6.59
CA ASP A 35 10.88 0.48 7.50
C ASP A 35 11.09 -1.04 7.44
N ASN A 36 12.36 -1.44 7.45
CA ASN A 36 12.83 -2.82 7.56
C ASN A 36 12.21 -3.80 6.53
N VAL A 37 12.24 -3.44 5.24
CA VAL A 37 11.74 -4.34 4.19
C VAL A 37 12.73 -5.47 3.96
N HIS A 38 12.33 -6.65 4.40
CA HIS A 38 13.08 -7.87 4.30
C HIS A 38 12.48 -8.76 3.21
N VAL A 39 13.30 -9.15 2.23
CA VAL A 39 12.90 -10.02 1.11
C VAL A 39 13.58 -11.36 1.28
N LYS A 40 12.79 -12.43 1.42
CA LYS A 40 13.28 -13.82 1.41
C LYS A 40 12.63 -14.56 0.28
N GLY A 41 13.41 -15.09 -0.65
CA GLY A 41 12.86 -15.76 -1.81
C GLY A 41 13.78 -16.80 -2.40
N ARG A 42 13.27 -17.41 -3.47
CA ARG A 42 13.99 -18.35 -4.30
C ARG A 42 13.66 -18.10 -5.76
N ALA A 43 14.69 -18.16 -6.61
CA ALA A 43 14.53 -18.21 -8.06
C ALA A 43 14.90 -19.62 -8.54
N TYR A 44 14.06 -20.26 -9.35
CA TYR A 44 14.30 -21.62 -9.84
C TYR A 44 13.72 -21.86 -11.23
N TYR A 45 14.22 -22.90 -11.90
CA TYR A 45 13.66 -23.37 -13.17
C TYR A 45 12.43 -24.24 -12.94
N SER A 46 11.32 -23.88 -13.57
CA SER A 46 10.13 -24.72 -13.66
C SER A 46 10.36 -25.89 -14.61
N ILE A 47 9.49 -26.90 -14.52
CA ILE A 47 9.50 -28.11 -15.38
C ILE A 47 9.32 -27.73 -16.86
N THR A 48 8.63 -26.62 -17.11
CA THR A 48 8.39 -25.99 -18.42
C THR A 48 9.57 -25.16 -18.94
N ASN A 49 10.70 -25.14 -18.23
CA ASN A 49 11.91 -24.37 -18.56
C ASN A 49 11.71 -22.84 -18.49
N GLU A 50 10.83 -22.41 -17.59
CA GLU A 50 10.57 -21.01 -17.22
C GLU A 50 11.34 -20.67 -15.94
N ILE A 51 11.71 -19.40 -15.74
CA ILE A 51 12.29 -18.95 -14.47
C ILE A 51 11.20 -18.35 -13.60
N VAL A 52 10.98 -18.98 -12.45
CA VAL A 52 10.01 -18.52 -11.45
C VAL A 52 10.75 -17.94 -10.26
N PHE A 53 10.24 -16.81 -9.76
CA PHE A 53 10.70 -16.16 -8.55
C PHE A 53 9.57 -16.12 -7.52
N ASP A 54 9.76 -16.89 -6.46
CA ASP A 54 8.90 -16.87 -5.28
C ASP A 54 9.60 -16.05 -4.20
N CYS A 55 8.95 -15.06 -3.60
CA CYS A 55 9.49 -14.39 -2.43
C CYS A 55 8.41 -14.01 -1.43
N GLN A 56 8.80 -14.02 -0.16
CA GLN A 56 8.08 -13.44 0.94
C GLN A 56 8.75 -12.11 1.29
N VAL A 57 7.96 -11.04 1.28
CA VAL A 57 8.39 -9.70 1.66
C VAL A 57 7.69 -9.33 2.95
N SER A 58 8.45 -8.89 3.94
CA SER A 58 7.92 -8.42 5.22
C SER A 58 8.51 -7.07 5.57
N GLY A 59 7.74 -6.21 6.21
CA GLY A 59 8.20 -4.89 6.62
C GLY A 59 7.14 -4.16 7.44
N SER A 60 7.36 -2.88 7.69
CA SER A 60 6.37 -2.01 8.31
C SER A 60 6.20 -0.73 7.50
N PHE A 61 4.96 -0.41 7.15
CA PHE A 61 4.62 0.93 6.70
C PHE A 61 4.55 1.87 7.90
N VAL A 62 4.89 3.12 7.66
CA VAL A 62 4.45 4.25 8.48
C VAL A 62 3.40 4.97 7.65
N LEU A 63 2.16 4.91 8.08
CA LEU A 63 1.00 5.53 7.41
C LEU A 63 0.45 6.66 8.28
N LEU A 64 -0.24 7.62 7.67
CA LEU A 64 -1.04 8.58 8.44
C LEU A 64 -2.39 7.93 8.80
N ASP A 65 -2.80 8.08 10.06
CA ASP A 65 -4.13 7.67 10.48
C ASP A 65 -5.20 8.47 9.72
N SER A 66 -6.28 7.79 9.33
CA SER A 66 -7.40 8.41 8.63
C SER A 66 -8.22 9.40 9.46
N ILE A 67 -8.07 9.41 10.80
CA ILE A 67 -8.83 10.30 11.70
C ILE A 67 -7.98 11.46 12.22
N ASP A 68 -6.88 11.18 12.91
CA ASP A 68 -6.07 12.20 13.60
C ASP A 68 -4.83 12.64 12.82
N LEU A 69 -4.53 11.98 11.69
CA LEU A 69 -3.33 12.19 10.87
C LEU A 69 -2.02 11.95 11.62
N GLU A 70 -2.04 11.18 12.72
CA GLU A 70 -0.81 10.79 13.40
C GLU A 70 -0.10 9.67 12.61
N PRO A 71 1.25 9.63 12.63
CA PRO A 71 2.01 8.55 11.98
C PRO A 71 1.85 7.26 12.78
N VAL A 72 1.38 6.21 12.13
CA VAL A 72 1.14 4.90 12.71
C VAL A 72 1.87 3.80 11.95
N ASP A 73 2.51 2.91 12.73
CA ASP A 73 3.15 1.72 12.19
C ASP A 73 2.12 0.64 11.81
N TYR A 74 2.20 0.18 10.57
CA TYR A 74 1.39 -0.93 10.04
C TYR A 74 2.32 -2.03 9.51
N PRO A 75 2.46 -3.17 10.21
CA PRO A 75 3.26 -4.28 9.73
C PRO A 75 2.56 -4.99 8.57
N PHE A 76 3.31 -5.36 7.54
CA PHE A 76 2.81 -6.11 6.40
C PHE A 76 3.70 -7.32 6.09
N SER A 77 3.10 -8.36 5.50
CA SER A 77 3.78 -9.54 4.99
C SER A 77 3.05 -10.02 3.75
N ILE A 78 3.73 -10.01 2.61
CA ILE A 78 3.18 -10.41 1.31
C ILE A 78 4.00 -11.57 0.73
N GLU A 79 3.31 -12.43 -0.01
CA GLU A 79 3.92 -13.49 -0.81
C GLU A 79 3.75 -13.12 -2.29
N ILE A 80 4.85 -13.09 -3.02
CA ILE A 80 4.93 -12.72 -4.43
C ILE A 80 5.46 -13.93 -5.20
N SER A 81 4.77 -14.31 -6.27
CA SER A 81 5.18 -15.35 -7.20
C SER A 81 5.11 -14.79 -8.61
N GLU A 82 6.26 -14.58 -9.22
CA GLU A 82 6.39 -13.95 -10.55
C GLU A 82 7.19 -14.83 -11.51
N VAL A 83 6.77 -14.85 -12.77
CA VAL A 83 7.48 -15.55 -13.85
C VAL A 83 8.41 -14.54 -14.52
N LEU A 84 9.72 -14.67 -14.27
CA LEU A 84 10.72 -13.73 -14.76
C LEU A 84 11.07 -13.95 -16.24
N SER A 85 10.87 -15.16 -16.76
CA SER A 85 11.08 -15.47 -18.18
C SER A 85 10.32 -16.72 -18.61
N GLU A 86 9.60 -16.60 -19.73
CA GLU A 86 8.86 -17.68 -20.38
C GLU A 86 9.78 -18.67 -21.13
N ASN A 87 11.05 -18.30 -21.39
CA ASN A 87 11.98 -19.18 -22.10
C ASN A 87 13.42 -19.00 -21.61
N ALA A 88 13.87 -19.90 -20.73
CA ALA A 88 15.23 -19.90 -20.20
C ALA A 88 16.33 -19.93 -21.28
N GLN A 89 16.06 -20.48 -22.46
CA GLN A 89 17.03 -20.50 -23.56
C GLN A 89 17.29 -19.12 -24.15
N GLU A 90 16.33 -18.20 -24.07
CA GLU A 90 16.53 -16.83 -24.54
C GLU A 90 17.46 -16.04 -23.63
N ILE A 91 17.49 -16.30 -22.33
CA ILE A 91 18.42 -15.65 -21.39
C ILE A 91 19.87 -16.03 -21.68
N THR A 92 20.11 -17.25 -22.17
CA THR A 92 21.46 -17.66 -22.58
C THR A 92 21.91 -17.02 -23.89
N LYS A 93 20.97 -16.57 -24.75
CA LYS A 93 21.25 -15.97 -26.07
C LYS A 93 21.20 -14.44 -26.07
N ASN A 94 20.29 -13.85 -25.30
CA ASN A 94 20.09 -12.41 -25.13
C ASN A 94 20.81 -11.99 -23.84
N ALA A 95 21.69 -11.00 -23.93
CA ALA A 95 22.68 -10.63 -22.91
C ALA A 95 22.13 -10.12 -21.56
N VAL A 96 20.84 -10.31 -21.24
CA VAL A 96 20.23 -9.88 -19.97
C VAL A 96 20.53 -10.94 -18.92
N LYS A 97 21.70 -10.83 -18.31
CA LYS A 97 22.14 -11.70 -17.21
C LYS A 97 21.59 -11.25 -15.85
N THR A 98 21.18 -9.99 -15.74
CA THR A 98 20.77 -9.36 -14.48
C THR A 98 19.43 -8.69 -14.66
N LEU A 99 18.49 -8.97 -13.76
CA LEU A 99 17.17 -8.36 -13.71
C LEU A 99 17.07 -7.47 -12.47
N ASP A 100 16.55 -6.26 -12.64
CA ASP A 100 16.13 -5.44 -11.52
C ASP A 100 14.72 -5.83 -11.11
N ILE A 101 14.55 -6.28 -9.87
CA ILE A 101 13.24 -6.65 -9.32
C ILE A 101 12.66 -5.57 -8.42
N MET A 102 13.32 -4.41 -8.29
CA MET A 102 12.85 -3.35 -7.39
C MET A 102 11.43 -2.88 -7.73
N ASP A 103 11.15 -2.71 -9.02
CA ASP A 103 9.84 -2.24 -9.49
C ASP A 103 8.75 -3.30 -9.29
N ILE A 104 9.08 -4.58 -9.48
CA ILE A 104 8.17 -5.70 -9.23
C ILE A 104 7.82 -5.78 -7.74
N LEU A 105 8.82 -5.67 -6.87
CA LEU A 105 8.62 -5.62 -5.42
C LEU A 105 7.76 -4.41 -5.05
N TRP A 106 8.07 -3.23 -5.57
CA TRP A 106 7.33 -2.01 -5.27
C TRP A 106 5.86 -2.10 -5.67
N GLN A 107 5.56 -2.59 -6.88
CA GLN A 107 4.20 -2.76 -7.37
C GLN A 107 3.36 -3.62 -6.42
N ASN A 108 3.92 -4.74 -5.96
CA ASN A 108 3.24 -5.64 -5.03
C ASN A 108 3.10 -5.02 -3.63
N ILE A 109 4.13 -4.32 -3.14
CA ILE A 109 4.10 -3.64 -1.84
C ILE A 109 3.02 -2.56 -1.80
N VAL A 110 2.91 -1.73 -2.84
CA VAL A 110 1.92 -0.63 -2.90
C VAL A 110 0.50 -1.16 -2.93
N LEU A 111 0.26 -2.32 -3.55
CA LEU A 111 -1.06 -2.95 -3.59
C LEU A 111 -1.54 -3.46 -2.23
N GLU A 112 -0.63 -3.71 -1.29
CA GLU A 112 -0.96 -4.17 0.07
C GLU A 112 -1.38 -3.01 0.99
N VAL A 113 -1.17 -1.76 0.57
CA VAL A 113 -1.47 -0.60 1.40
C VAL A 113 -2.98 -0.49 1.59
N PRO A 114 -3.48 -0.41 2.85
CA PRO A 114 -4.91 -0.27 3.10
C PRO A 114 -5.44 1.07 2.57
N ILE A 115 -6.68 1.07 2.07
CA ILE A 115 -7.35 2.28 1.57
C ILE A 115 -7.52 3.31 2.69
N ALA A 116 -7.83 2.85 3.90
CA ALA A 116 -7.89 3.65 5.11
C ALA A 116 -7.50 2.77 6.29
N PHE A 117 -6.73 3.33 7.21
CA PHE A 117 -6.37 2.70 8.46
C PHE A 117 -6.60 3.68 9.61
N HIS A 118 -7.16 3.17 10.70
CA HIS A 118 -7.29 3.90 11.94
C HIS A 118 -6.82 2.98 13.05
N LYS A 119 -5.86 3.44 13.84
CA LYS A 119 -5.49 2.74 15.06
C LYS A 119 -6.43 3.22 16.13
N GLU A 120 -7.19 2.28 16.72
CA GLU A 120 -8.05 2.58 17.87
C GLU A 120 -7.19 3.05 19.05
N SER A 121 -6.87 4.34 19.06
CA SER A 121 -6.29 5.06 20.16
C SER A 121 -7.46 5.56 21.00
N ASN A 122 -7.49 5.14 22.27
CA ASN A 122 -8.48 5.60 23.25
C ASN A 122 -8.29 7.09 23.57
N THR A 123 -8.66 8.02 22.68
CA THR A 123 -8.35 9.44 22.89
C THR A 123 -9.29 10.39 22.14
N ASN A 124 -10.22 11.00 22.88
CA ASN A 124 -10.83 12.34 22.68
C ASN A 124 -10.82 12.93 21.25
N ILE A 125 -11.37 12.23 20.27
CA ILE A 125 -11.68 12.84 18.97
C ILE A 125 -12.79 13.88 19.23
N SER A 126 -12.46 15.17 19.07
CA SER A 126 -13.46 16.22 19.20
C SER A 126 -14.44 16.10 18.03
N MET A 127 -15.62 15.56 18.29
CA MET A 127 -16.72 15.45 17.34
C MET A 127 -17.39 16.82 17.07
N SER A 128 -16.62 17.90 17.21
CA SER A 128 -17.04 19.28 17.00
C SER A 128 -15.83 20.15 16.67
N GLY A 129 -16.03 21.15 15.82
CA GLY A 129 -15.04 22.13 15.42
C GLY A 129 -15.68 23.49 15.15
N GLU A 130 -14.91 24.41 14.59
CA GLU A 130 -15.42 25.75 14.27
C GLU A 130 -16.38 25.68 13.07
N GLY A 131 -17.68 25.70 13.36
CA GLY A 131 -18.75 25.67 12.35
C GLY A 131 -19.28 24.29 11.99
N TRP A 132 -18.85 23.21 12.66
CA TRP A 132 -19.42 21.87 12.49
C TRP A 132 -19.47 21.10 13.82
N GLU A 133 -20.48 20.26 13.99
CA GLU A 133 -20.58 19.29 15.10
C GLU A 133 -21.20 18.00 14.57
N LEU A 134 -20.81 16.85 15.12
CA LEU A 134 -21.45 15.57 14.82
C LEU A 134 -22.83 15.57 15.50
N VAL A 135 -23.86 15.59 14.67
CA VAL A 135 -25.25 15.62 15.12
C VAL A 135 -25.81 14.20 15.05
N ASP A 136 -26.27 13.68 16.19
CA ASP A 136 -27.02 12.43 16.25
C ASP A 136 -28.46 12.65 15.76
N GLU A 137 -29.12 11.62 15.21
CA GLU A 137 -30.45 11.75 14.58
C GLU A 137 -31.52 12.30 15.53
N GLU A 138 -31.34 12.10 16.84
CA GLU A 138 -32.22 12.62 17.89
C GLU A 138 -32.06 14.14 18.12
N ARG A 139 -30.93 14.73 17.74
CA ARG A 139 -30.62 16.15 17.94
C ARG A 139 -30.83 16.95 16.66
N LYS A 140 -32.08 17.05 16.17
CA LYS A 140 -32.43 18.06 15.15
C LYS A 140 -32.36 19.48 15.75
N LYS A 141 -31.15 20.03 15.92
CA LYS A 141 -30.97 21.46 16.14
C LYS A 141 -31.09 22.16 14.79
N LEU A 142 -32.10 23.03 14.70
CA LEU A 142 -32.28 23.94 13.57
C LEU A 142 -31.15 24.97 13.58
N ASP A 143 -30.37 25.08 12.51
CA ASP A 143 -29.36 26.13 12.40
C ASP A 143 -30.07 27.50 12.35
N PRO A 144 -29.74 28.45 13.26
CA PRO A 144 -30.33 29.79 13.24
C PRO A 144 -30.16 30.52 11.90
N ARG A 145 -29.12 30.21 11.12
CA ARG A 145 -28.87 30.79 9.79
C ARG A 145 -29.84 30.27 8.73
N LEU A 146 -30.42 29.09 8.94
CA LEU A 146 -31.40 28.48 8.05
C LEU A 146 -32.83 28.93 8.37
N ALA A 147 -33.05 29.66 9.47
CA ALA A 147 -34.38 30.17 9.85
C ALA A 147 -35.09 30.96 8.73
N PRO A 148 -34.42 31.85 7.96
CA PRO A 148 -35.06 32.56 6.85
C PRO A 148 -35.50 31.66 5.69
N LEU A 149 -34.84 30.51 5.47
CA LEU A 149 -35.24 29.55 4.43
C LEU A 149 -36.50 28.77 4.82
N ILE A 150 -36.70 28.54 6.12
CA ILE A 150 -37.92 27.89 6.63
C ILE A 150 -39.13 28.80 6.41
N GLU A 151 -38.98 30.10 6.69
CA GLU A 151 -40.04 31.08 6.42
C GLU A 151 -40.41 31.17 4.93
N LEU A 152 -39.45 30.89 4.03
CA LEU A 152 -39.70 30.85 2.58
C LEU A 152 -40.42 29.57 2.16
N LEU A 153 -39.98 28.40 2.65
CA LEU A 153 -40.64 27.10 2.38
C LEU A 153 -42.09 27.07 2.89
N GLU A 154 -42.36 27.67 4.06
CA GLU A 154 -43.71 27.76 4.62
C GLU A 154 -44.62 28.76 3.89
N LYS A 155 -44.03 29.72 3.17
CA LYS A 155 -44.77 30.67 2.32
C LYS A 155 -45.09 30.11 0.94
N GLU A 156 -44.20 29.34 0.33
CA GLU A 156 -44.43 28.74 -0.99
C GLU A 156 -45.38 27.52 -0.95
N GLY A 157 -45.52 26.84 0.20
CA GLY A 157 -46.48 25.73 0.37
C GLY A 157 -47.93 26.16 0.65
N LYS A 158 -48.26 27.45 0.53
CA LYS A 158 -49.60 28.03 0.77
C LYS A 158 -50.30 28.53 -0.50
N GLU A 159 -49.98 27.94 -1.66
CA GLU A 159 -50.81 28.04 -2.87
C GLU A 159 -51.74 26.84 -3.03
#